data_AF-A0A7K2KRJ4-F1
#
_entry.id   AF-A0A7K2KRJ4-F1
#
_cell.length_a   1.000
_cell.length_b   1.000
_cell.length_c   1.000
_cell.angle_alpha   90.00
_cell.angle_beta   90.00
_cell.angle_gamma   90.00
#
_symmetry.space_group_name_H-M   'P 1'
#
loop_
_entity.id
_entity.type
_entity.pdbx_description
1 polymer ?
#
loop_
_entity_poly.entity_id
_entity_poly.type
_entity_poly.pdbx_seq_one_letter_code
_entity_poly.pdbx_strand_id
1 'polypeptide(L)'
;MSGTRYEAITWERVAEALAGRVDEPAADGSWIKVGIDGAPAAPGDRLAGLLAEALRGRGRAVHLVGTGGFLRPASLRYEYGKQDPDAYYSGWIDTGALWREVFGPLEPEGSGRVLPDLWDPVKDRATRSPYVTLPPGGVLVLHGPFLLGHWFP
;
A
#
# COMPACT_ATOMS: atom_id res chain seq x y z
N MET A 1 -9.34 3.87 36.84
CA MET A 1 -9.33 4.75 35.64
C MET A 1 -7.91 4.73 35.08
N SER A 2 -7.67 4.05 33.96
CA SER A 2 -6.37 4.13 33.29
C SER A 2 -6.26 5.52 32.68
N GLY A 3 -5.34 6.35 33.19
CA GLY A 3 -5.13 7.70 32.67
C GLY A 3 -4.51 7.65 31.27
N THR A 4 -4.94 8.56 30.39
CA THR A 4 -4.33 8.72 29.07
C THR A 4 -2.86 9.08 29.22
N ARG A 5 -1.97 8.20 28.77
CA ARG A 5 -0.52 8.44 28.72
C ARG A 5 -0.17 9.03 27.36
N TYR A 6 0.41 10.22 27.35
CA TYR A 6 0.95 10.82 26.14
C TYR A 6 2.45 10.51 26.05
N GLU A 7 2.88 9.99 24.91
CA GLU A 7 4.28 9.68 24.64
C GLU A 7 4.75 10.48 23.42
N ALA A 8 5.97 11.01 23.49
CA ALA A 8 6.59 11.64 22.34
C ALA A 8 6.76 10.58 21.23
N ILE A 9 6.15 10.86 20.08
CA ILE A 9 6.09 9.91 18.97
C ILE A 9 6.92 10.44 17.79
N THR A 10 7.88 9.63 17.35
CA THR A 10 8.59 9.82 16.08
C THR A 10 8.00 8.85 15.06
N TRP A 11 8.28 9.05 13.76
CA TRP A 11 7.81 8.13 12.72
C TRP A 11 8.29 6.70 12.94
N GLU A 12 9.52 6.55 13.44
CA GLU A 12 10.13 5.26 13.78
C GLU A 12 9.37 4.60 14.94
N ARG A 13 8.98 5.36 15.97
CA ARG A 13 8.16 4.83 17.07
C ARG A 13 6.75 4.45 16.62
N VAL A 14 6.13 5.23 15.72
CA VAL A 14 4.84 4.84 15.12
C VAL A 14 5.01 3.50 14.39
N ALA A 15 6.01 3.40 13.51
CA ALA A 15 6.26 2.20 12.72
C ALA A 15 6.50 0.96 13.60
N GLU A 16 7.31 1.08 14.66
CA GLU A 16 7.54 0.00 15.62
C GLU A 16 6.26 -0.43 16.37
N ALA A 17 5.46 0.54 16.80
CA ALA A 17 4.19 0.27 17.47
C ALA A 17 3.13 -0.34 16.54
N LEU A 18 3.16 -0.01 15.25
CA LEU A 18 2.32 -0.63 14.22
C LEU A 18 2.82 -2.04 13.90
N ALA A 19 4.14 -2.22 13.73
CA ALA A 19 4.75 -3.53 13.48
C ALA A 19 4.38 -4.51 14.58
N GLY A 20 4.45 -4.11 15.86
CA GLY A 20 4.03 -4.96 16.99
C GLY A 20 2.55 -5.37 16.98
N ARG A 21 1.66 -4.65 16.29
CA ARG A 21 0.25 -5.04 16.11
C ARG A 21 0.03 -5.98 14.93
N VAL A 22 0.93 -5.95 13.95
CA VAL A 22 0.88 -6.73 12.71
C VAL A 22 1.72 -8.02 12.82
N ASP A 23 2.58 -8.11 13.84
CA ASP A 23 3.60 -9.17 13.96
C ASP A 23 3.02 -10.56 14.26
N GLU A 24 1.73 -10.67 14.60
CA GLU A 24 1.07 -11.96 14.77
C GLU A 24 0.62 -12.50 13.40
N PRO A 25 1.24 -13.57 12.86
CA PRO A 25 0.77 -14.19 11.63
C PRO A 25 -0.57 -14.88 11.86
N ALA A 26 -1.41 -14.88 10.84
CA ALA A 26 -2.64 -15.65 10.87
C ALA A 26 -2.32 -17.16 10.90
N ALA A 27 -3.05 -17.91 11.74
CA ALA A 27 -2.79 -19.33 11.96
C ALA A 27 -2.99 -20.19 10.70
N ASP A 28 -3.81 -19.72 9.75
CA ASP A 28 -4.08 -20.37 8.48
C ASP A 28 -3.07 -20.00 7.37
N GLY A 29 -2.07 -19.18 7.68
CA GLY A 29 -1.08 -18.71 6.71
C GLY A 29 -1.60 -17.62 5.77
N SER A 30 -2.76 -17.01 6.05
CA SER A 30 -3.27 -15.90 5.26
C SER A 30 -2.36 -14.67 5.31
N TRP A 31 -2.32 -13.93 4.21
CA TRP A 31 -1.56 -12.69 4.11
C TRP A 31 -2.23 -11.56 4.90
N ILE A 32 -1.42 -10.74 5.55
CA ILE A 32 -1.89 -9.52 6.21
C ILE A 32 -1.78 -8.36 5.22
N LYS A 33 -2.84 -7.55 5.15
CA LYS A 33 -2.92 -6.38 4.26
C LYS A 33 -3.04 -5.12 5.12
N VAL A 34 -2.12 -4.18 4.95
CA VAL A 34 -2.08 -2.92 5.70
C VAL A 34 -2.16 -1.75 4.72
N GLY A 35 -3.17 -0.90 4.87
CA GLY A 35 -3.27 0.37 4.16
C GLY A 35 -2.77 1.55 5.00
N ILE A 36 -2.00 2.44 4.38
CA ILE A 36 -1.61 3.74 4.94
C ILE A 36 -2.23 4.83 4.07
N ASP A 37 -3.41 5.26 4.47
CA ASP A 37 -4.18 6.30 3.77
C ASP A 37 -3.70 7.70 4.19
N GLY A 38 -3.42 8.53 3.20
CA GLY A 38 -3.00 9.90 3.43
C GLY A 38 -2.90 10.72 2.15
N ALA A 39 -3.14 12.02 2.27
CA ALA A 39 -2.95 12.94 1.15
C ALA A 39 -1.50 12.84 0.59
N PRO A 40 -1.27 13.15 -0.70
CA PRO A 40 0.08 13.06 -1.28
C PRO A 40 1.15 13.93 -0.58
N ALA A 41 0.73 14.99 0.12
CA ALA A 41 1.62 15.84 0.91
C ALA A 41 2.00 15.23 2.27
N ALA A 42 1.31 14.18 2.72
CA ALA A 42 1.66 13.43 3.93
C ALA A 42 2.81 12.47 3.63
N PRO A 43 3.69 12.19 4.61
CA PRO A 43 4.85 11.29 4.43
C PRO A 43 4.45 9.81 4.53
N GLY A 44 3.39 9.41 3.79
CA GLY A 44 2.83 8.06 3.84
C GLY A 44 3.83 7.01 3.34
N ASP A 45 4.59 7.34 2.30
CA ASP A 45 5.70 6.52 1.78
C ASP A 45 6.79 6.27 2.83
N ARG A 46 7.17 7.32 3.58
CA ARG A 46 8.16 7.22 4.66
C ARG A 46 7.66 6.30 5.76
N LEU A 47 6.43 6.49 6.24
CA LEU A 47 5.87 5.62 7.28
C LEU A 47 5.75 4.17 6.80
N ALA A 48 5.32 3.96 5.56
CA ALA A 48 5.22 2.63 4.95
C ALA A 48 6.58 1.94 4.85
N GLY A 49 7.62 2.68 4.44
CA GLY A 49 9.00 2.20 4.43
C GLY A 49 9.50 1.81 5.82
N LEU A 50 9.31 2.67 6.82
CA LEU A 50 9.69 2.39 8.20
C LEU A 50 8.96 1.18 8.78
N LEU A 51 7.66 1.04 8.50
CA LEU A 51 6.89 -0.14 8.91
C LEU A 51 7.41 -1.41 8.24
N ALA A 52 7.72 -1.35 6.95
CA ALA A 52 8.26 -2.49 6.22
C ALA A 52 9.61 -2.94 6.78
N GLU A 53 10.52 -2.00 7.09
CA GLU A 53 11.79 -2.31 7.74
C GLU A 53 11.61 -2.90 9.14
N ALA A 54 10.72 -2.34 9.95
CA ALA A 54 10.42 -2.84 11.30
C ALA A 54 9.87 -4.28 11.26
N LEU A 55 9.00 -4.61 10.31
CA LEU A 55 8.47 -5.96 10.11
C LEU A 55 9.52 -6.93 9.56
N ARG A 56 10.37 -6.51 8.63
CA ARG A 56 11.50 -7.32 8.13
C ARG A 56 12.49 -7.65 9.23
N GLY A 57 12.78 -6.70 10.12
CA GLY A 57 13.61 -6.91 11.31
C GLY A 57 13.07 -7.99 12.26
N ARG A 58 11.76 -8.26 12.21
CA ARG A 58 11.07 -9.34 12.95
C ARG A 58 10.99 -10.66 12.17
N GLY A 59 11.63 -10.74 11.00
CA GLY A 59 11.63 -11.93 10.16
C GLY A 59 10.39 -12.07 9.26
N ARG A 60 9.55 -11.04 9.16
CA ARG A 60 8.38 -11.07 8.26
C ARG A 60 8.79 -10.80 6.81
N ALA A 61 8.20 -11.54 5.88
CA ALA A 61 8.25 -11.18 4.46
C ALA A 61 7.29 -10.01 4.21
N VAL A 62 7.79 -8.93 3.62
CA VAL A 62 7.00 -7.69 3.39
C VAL A 62 7.13 -7.22 1.96
N HIS A 63 5.99 -7.00 1.31
CA HIS A 63 5.89 -6.29 0.05
C HIS A 63 5.29 -4.90 0.25
N LEU A 64 5.99 -3.87 -0.22
CA LEU A 64 5.59 -2.47 -0.12
C LEU A 64 5.13 -1.98 -1.49
N VAL A 65 3.94 -1.43 -1.57
CA VAL A 65 3.33 -0.91 -2.80
C VAL A 65 2.86 0.52 -2.57
N GLY A 66 3.17 1.40 -3.51
CA GLY A 66 2.62 2.77 -3.55
C GLY A 66 1.62 2.92 -4.68
N THR A 67 0.50 3.61 -4.42
CA THR A 67 -0.52 3.86 -5.47
C THR A 67 0.03 4.68 -6.66
N GLY A 68 1.14 5.39 -6.48
CA GLY A 68 1.84 6.11 -7.54
C GLY A 68 2.31 5.22 -8.70
N GLY A 69 2.63 3.95 -8.44
CA GLY A 69 2.96 2.95 -9.47
C GLY A 69 1.74 2.42 -10.22
N PHE A 70 0.54 2.80 -9.82
CA PHE A 70 -0.74 2.37 -10.38
C PHE A 70 -1.57 3.55 -10.88
N LEU A 71 -0.91 4.68 -11.18
CA LEU A 71 -1.55 5.79 -11.85
C LEU A 71 -1.95 5.39 -13.27
N ARG A 72 -3.11 5.86 -13.73
CA ARG A 72 -3.50 5.76 -15.13
C ARG A 72 -2.63 6.68 -16.02
N PRO A 73 -2.57 6.40 -17.33
CA PRO A 73 -1.90 7.28 -18.30
C PRO A 73 -2.37 8.73 -18.18
N ALA A 74 -1.48 9.69 -18.46
CA ALA A 74 -1.79 11.11 -18.37
C ALA A 74 -3.01 11.51 -19.22
N SER A 75 -3.24 10.84 -20.36
CA SER A 75 -4.42 11.05 -21.21
C SER A 75 -5.75 10.78 -20.48
N LEU A 76 -5.80 9.77 -19.61
CA LEU A 76 -6.99 9.47 -18.81
C LEU A 76 -7.07 10.34 -17.56
N ARG A 77 -5.94 10.62 -16.91
CA ARG A 77 -5.92 11.45 -15.70
C ARG A 77 -6.33 12.90 -15.96
N TYR A 78 -5.99 13.42 -17.12
CA TYR A 78 -6.19 14.83 -17.45
C TYR A 78 -7.25 15.05 -18.53
N GLU A 79 -8.08 14.04 -18.83
CA GLU A 79 -9.17 14.14 -19.81
C GLU A 79 -10.09 15.34 -19.52
N TYR A 80 -10.45 15.54 -18.25
CA TYR A 80 -11.30 16.66 -17.79
C TYR A 80 -10.50 17.86 -17.26
N GLY A 81 -9.19 17.89 -17.49
CA GLY A 81 -8.28 18.93 -17.03
C GLY A 81 -7.48 18.56 -15.78
N LYS A 82 -6.36 19.28 -15.57
CA LYS A 82 -5.39 18.96 -14.50
C LYS A 82 -5.86 19.27 -13.08
N GLN A 83 -6.93 20.06 -12.95
CA GLN A 83 -7.46 20.54 -11.67
C GLN A 83 -8.85 19.96 -11.37
N ASP A 84 -9.32 19.01 -12.19
CA ASP A 84 -10.61 18.38 -11.98
C ASP A 84 -10.56 17.47 -10.73
N PRO A 85 -11.35 17.78 -9.68
CA PRO A 85 -11.28 17.05 -8.42
C PRO A 85 -11.90 15.65 -8.52
N ASP A 86 -12.89 15.46 -9.38
CA ASP A 86 -13.58 14.17 -9.54
C ASP A 86 -12.69 13.17 -10.29
N ALA A 87 -11.98 13.65 -11.31
CA ALA A 87 -10.95 12.91 -12.01
C ALA A 87 -9.81 12.54 -11.06
N TYR A 88 -9.35 13.47 -10.20
CA TYR A 88 -8.32 13.19 -9.21
C TYR A 88 -8.75 12.11 -8.20
N TYR A 89 -9.97 12.23 -7.66
CA TYR A 89 -10.49 11.30 -6.64
C TYR A 89 -10.75 9.89 -7.18
N SER A 90 -11.37 9.78 -8.35
CA SER A 90 -11.91 8.51 -8.88
C SER A 90 -11.19 7.96 -10.11
N GLY A 91 -10.51 8.82 -10.87
CA GLY A 91 -9.99 8.48 -12.20
C GLY A 91 -8.47 8.34 -12.27
N TRP A 92 -7.71 8.85 -11.29
CA TRP A 92 -6.25 8.87 -11.40
C TRP A 92 -5.57 7.55 -11.08
N ILE A 93 -6.01 6.87 -10.03
CA ILE A 93 -5.44 5.60 -9.58
C ILE A 93 -6.27 4.47 -10.21
N ASP A 94 -5.60 3.49 -10.81
CA ASP A 94 -6.25 2.27 -11.28
C ASP A 94 -6.50 1.33 -10.10
N THR A 95 -7.53 1.64 -9.32
CA THR A 95 -7.97 0.83 -8.16
C THR A 95 -8.35 -0.59 -8.58
N GLY A 96 -8.89 -0.78 -9.79
CA GLY A 96 -9.17 -2.09 -10.37
C GLY A 96 -7.91 -2.91 -10.61
N ALA A 97 -6.81 -2.29 -11.06
CA ALA A 97 -5.52 -2.97 -11.17
C ALA A 97 -4.92 -3.32 -9.80
N LEU A 98 -5.02 -2.44 -8.81
CA LEU A 98 -4.60 -2.77 -7.43
C LEU A 98 -5.36 -3.99 -6.89
N TRP A 99 -6.68 -4.02 -7.05
CA TRP A 99 -7.49 -5.17 -6.62
C TRP A 99 -7.13 -6.44 -7.39
N ARG A 100 -6.98 -6.37 -8.71
CA ARG A 100 -6.73 -7.56 -9.54
C ARG A 100 -5.30 -8.11 -9.42
N GLU A 101 -4.31 -7.23 -9.34
CA GLU A 101 -2.88 -7.59 -9.48
C GLU A 101 -2.11 -7.56 -8.15
N VAL A 102 -2.68 -6.97 -7.09
CA VAL A 102 -2.02 -6.86 -5.78
C VAL A 102 -2.82 -7.54 -4.68
N PHE A 103 -4.13 -7.28 -4.57
CA PHE A 103 -4.95 -7.85 -3.49
C PHE A 103 -5.51 -9.24 -3.83
N GLY A 104 -6.05 -9.41 -5.03
CA GLY A 104 -6.60 -10.68 -5.52
C GLY A 104 -5.64 -11.87 -5.39
N PRO A 105 -4.33 -11.73 -5.73
CA PRO A 105 -3.35 -12.79 -5.50
C PRO A 105 -3.12 -13.15 -4.03
N LEU A 106 -3.58 -12.34 -3.08
CA LEU A 106 -3.45 -12.50 -1.63
C LEU A 106 -4.78 -12.86 -0.93
N GLU A 107 -5.82 -13.18 -1.70
CA GLU A 107 -7.05 -13.77 -1.18
C GLU A 107 -6.85 -15.27 -0.89
N PRO A 108 -7.79 -15.94 -0.18
CA PRO A 108 -7.72 -17.39 0.02
C PRO A 108 -7.51 -18.13 -1.31
N GLU A 109 -6.63 -19.14 -1.31
CA GLU A 109 -6.21 -19.88 -2.51
C GLU A 109 -5.46 -19.05 -3.57
N GLY A 110 -5.16 -17.79 -3.26
CA GLY A 110 -4.37 -16.89 -4.09
C GLY A 110 -2.93 -17.38 -4.29
N SER A 111 -2.30 -16.88 -5.35
CA SER A 111 -0.96 -17.33 -5.76
C SER A 111 0.19 -16.68 -4.98
N GLY A 112 -0.06 -15.62 -4.21
CA GLY A 112 0.96 -14.76 -3.62
C GLY A 112 1.75 -13.92 -4.63
N ARG A 113 1.48 -14.04 -5.94
CA ARG A 113 2.21 -13.33 -7.01
C ARG A 113 1.59 -11.96 -7.24
N VAL A 114 2.24 -10.93 -6.71
CA VAL A 114 1.78 -9.54 -6.77
C VAL A 114 2.60 -8.74 -7.77
N LEU A 115 1.94 -7.79 -8.44
CA LEU A 115 2.60 -6.85 -9.33
C LEU A 115 3.14 -5.66 -8.49
N PRO A 116 4.44 -5.29 -8.60
CA PRO A 116 5.00 -4.21 -7.79
C PRO A 116 4.61 -2.81 -8.29
N ASP A 117 4.43 -2.67 -9.60
CA ASP A 117 4.06 -1.44 -10.29
C ASP A 117 3.44 -1.77 -11.66
N LEU A 118 2.65 -0.85 -12.20
CA LEU A 118 2.00 -0.97 -13.50
C LEU A 118 2.36 0.18 -14.45
N TRP A 119 2.60 1.38 -13.91
CA TRP A 119 2.81 2.61 -14.68
C TRP A 119 3.94 3.45 -14.09
N ASP A 120 4.80 3.97 -14.98
CA ASP A 120 5.81 4.98 -14.66
C ASP A 120 5.22 6.36 -14.98
N PRO A 121 4.83 7.16 -13.96
CA PRO A 121 4.16 8.44 -14.18
C PRO A 121 5.09 9.54 -14.71
N VAL A 122 6.41 9.34 -14.68
CA VAL A 122 7.39 10.31 -15.19
C VAL A 122 7.58 10.11 -16.69
N LYS A 123 7.70 8.86 -17.14
CA LYS A 123 7.81 8.51 -18.57
C LYS A 123 6.46 8.33 -19.27
N ASP A 124 5.37 8.32 -18.49
CA ASP A 124 4.01 8.05 -18.94
C ASP A 124 3.93 6.77 -19.79
N ARG A 125 4.38 5.65 -19.21
CA ARG A 125 4.34 4.34 -19.87
C ARG A 125 4.18 3.19 -18.87
N ALA A 126 3.71 2.06 -19.37
CA ALA A 126 3.65 0.83 -18.58
C ALA A 126 5.06 0.39 -18.17
N THR A 127 5.19 -0.05 -16.92
CA THR A 127 6.41 -0.69 -16.43
C THR A 127 6.52 -2.12 -16.96
N ARG A 128 7.68 -2.75 -16.73
CA ARG A 128 7.94 -4.16 -17.09
C ARG A 128 8.52 -4.93 -15.91
N SER A 129 8.22 -4.48 -14.70
CA SER A 129 8.70 -5.13 -13.48
C SER A 129 8.11 -6.54 -13.39
N PRO A 130 8.91 -7.57 -13.08
CA PRO A 130 8.38 -8.92 -12.91
C PRO A 130 7.51 -8.98 -11.64
N TYR A 131 6.55 -9.91 -11.63
CA TYR A 131 5.80 -10.24 -10.41
C TYR A 131 6.74 -10.64 -9.28
N VAL A 132 6.39 -10.23 -8.07
CA VAL A 132 7.05 -10.62 -6.82
C VAL A 132 6.16 -11.63 -6.12
N THR A 133 6.74 -12.71 -5.58
CA THR A 133 6.00 -13.67 -4.76
C THR A 133 6.12 -13.28 -3.30
N LEU A 134 5.01 -12.92 -2.67
CA LEU A 134 4.89 -12.78 -1.23
C LEU A 134 4.52 -14.16 -0.65
N PRO A 135 5.39 -14.82 0.16
CA PRO A 135 5.07 -16.13 0.71
C PRO A 135 3.86 -16.05 1.66
N PRO A 136 3.15 -17.18 1.89
CA PRO A 136 2.07 -17.26 2.88
C PRO A 136 2.48 -16.68 4.24
N GLY A 137 1.55 -15.99 4.91
CA GLY A 137 1.80 -15.26 6.17
C GLY A 137 2.60 -13.95 6.01
N GLY A 138 2.97 -13.59 4.78
CA GLY A 138 3.62 -12.31 4.47
C GLY A 138 2.69 -11.11 4.65
N VAL A 139 3.27 -9.92 4.67
CA VAL A 139 2.56 -8.65 4.85
C VAL A 139 2.64 -7.80 3.58
N LEU A 140 1.50 -7.38 3.07
CA LEU A 140 1.39 -6.31 2.09
C LEU A 140 1.22 -4.98 2.82
N VAL A 141 2.04 -3.99 2.48
CA VAL A 141 1.87 -2.60 2.91
C VAL A 141 1.56 -1.76 1.68
N LEU A 142 0.35 -1.23 1.58
CA LEU A 142 -0.08 -0.29 0.55
C LEU A 142 -0.11 1.13 1.13
N HIS A 143 0.44 2.11 0.42
CA HIS A 143 0.32 3.52 0.81
C HIS A 143 -0.14 4.42 -0.34
N GLY A 144 -0.89 5.45 -0.02
CA GLY A 144 -1.37 6.43 -0.98
C GLY A 144 -2.65 7.14 -0.53
N PRO A 145 -3.19 8.05 -1.35
CA PRO A 145 -4.43 8.73 -1.02
C PRO A 145 -5.66 7.87 -1.34
N PHE A 146 -6.74 8.15 -0.61
CA PHE A 146 -8.10 7.68 -0.83
C PHE A 146 -8.29 6.18 -0.63
N LEU A 147 -7.37 5.51 0.06
CA LEU A 147 -7.46 4.06 0.26
C LEU A 147 -8.76 3.67 0.96
N LEU A 148 -9.10 4.36 2.05
CA LEU A 148 -10.31 4.09 2.82
C LEU A 148 -11.59 4.46 2.05
N GLY A 149 -11.51 5.44 1.15
CA GLY A 149 -12.60 5.82 0.25
C GLY A 149 -12.85 4.81 -0.88
N HIS A 150 -11.89 3.94 -1.16
CA HIS A 150 -11.92 2.91 -2.21
C HIS A 150 -11.91 1.48 -1.65
N TRP A 151 -12.29 1.30 -0.38
CA TRP A 151 -12.47 0.02 0.30
C TRP A 151 -11.19 -0.81 0.51
N PHE A 152 -10.02 -0.18 0.39
CA PHE A 152 -8.79 -0.81 0.85
C PHE A 152 -8.75 -0.84 2.40
N PRO A 153 -8.06 -1.83 3.00
CA PRO A 153 -8.00 -2.01 4.45
C PRO A 153 -7.28 -0.88 5.18
#